data_AF-A0A139N3A9-F1
#
_entry.id   AF-A0A139N3A9-F1
#
_cell.length_a   1.000
_cell.length_b   1.000
_cell.length_c   1.000
_cell.angle_alpha   90.00
_cell.angle_beta   90.00
_cell.angle_gamma   90.00
#
_symmetry.space_group_name_H-M   'P 1'
#
loop_
_entity.id
_entity.type
_entity.pdbx_description
1 polymer ?
#
loop_
_entity_poly.entity_id
_entity_poly.type
_entity_poly.pdbx_seq_one_letter_code
_entity_poly.pdbx_strand_id
1 'polypeptide(L)'
;MVDKVDDVKDANKVVKSIDELSPKELQNMTLDEIKSTIPDNSGWAFYEHNGFVHIKKNGVDKIKLDPPDKVTTYPHRHIYDENRNLLNIDGEIVGRKDPAGHIPWNNGGS
;
A
#
# COMPACT_ATOMS: atom_id res chain seq x y z
N MET A 1 -0.12 34.94 -19.00
CA MET A 1 0.13 33.50 -19.21
C MET A 1 0.62 32.96 -17.89
N VAL A 2 -0.24 32.24 -17.17
CA VAL A 2 0.15 31.29 -16.13
C VAL A 2 -0.77 30.12 -16.40
N ASP A 3 -0.17 29.03 -16.84
CA ASP A 3 -0.85 27.83 -17.27
C ASP A 3 -1.75 27.31 -16.15
N LYS A 4 -3.04 27.15 -16.48
CA LYS A 4 -3.91 26.26 -15.74
C LYS A 4 -3.31 24.88 -15.94
N VAL A 5 -2.64 24.37 -14.91
CA VAL A 5 -2.37 22.93 -14.85
C VAL A 5 -3.73 22.33 -14.60
N ASP A 6 -4.33 21.85 -15.68
CA ASP A 6 -5.64 21.25 -15.66
C ASP A 6 -5.64 20.11 -14.64
N ASP A 7 -6.46 20.27 -13.59
CA ASP A 7 -6.98 19.20 -12.75
C ASP A 7 -7.82 18.26 -13.63
N VAL A 8 -7.17 17.55 -14.55
CA VAL A 8 -7.76 16.38 -15.18
C VAL A 8 -7.68 15.29 -14.13
N LYS A 9 -8.65 15.28 -13.22
CA LYS A 9 -9.03 14.06 -12.52
C LYS A 9 -9.45 13.09 -13.61
N ASP A 10 -8.52 12.22 -14.00
CA ASP A 10 -8.68 11.20 -15.03
C ASP A 10 -9.98 10.41 -14.81
N ALA A 11 -11.04 10.83 -15.49
CA ALA A 11 -12.34 10.17 -15.53
C ALA A 11 -12.31 8.84 -16.33
N ASN A 12 -11.11 8.35 -16.63
CA ASN A 12 -10.83 7.07 -17.27
C ASN A 12 -9.82 6.23 -16.47
N LYS A 13 -9.59 6.52 -15.18
CA LYS A 13 -8.81 5.64 -14.31
C LYS A 13 -9.49 4.28 -14.29
N VAL A 14 -8.97 3.34 -15.08
CA VAL A 14 -9.26 1.91 -14.92
C VAL A 14 -9.17 1.65 -13.42
N VAL A 15 -10.28 1.29 -12.80
CA VAL A 15 -10.32 1.03 -11.35
C VAL A 15 -9.56 -0.27 -11.16
N LYS A 16 -8.24 -0.14 -11.03
CA LYS A 16 -7.35 -1.25 -10.72
C LYS A 16 -7.78 -1.83 -9.39
N SER A 17 -7.92 -3.13 -9.36
CA SER A 17 -8.03 -3.86 -8.10
C SER A 17 -6.71 -3.74 -7.33
N ILE A 18 -6.77 -3.92 -6.02
CA ILE A 18 -5.59 -3.88 -5.13
C ILE A 18 -4.45 -4.80 -5.60
N ASP A 19 -4.75 -5.90 -6.30
CA ASP A 19 -3.76 -6.84 -6.86
C ASP A 19 -2.97 -6.29 -8.06
N GLU A 20 -3.49 -5.26 -8.73
CA GLU A 20 -2.92 -4.66 -9.95
C GLU A 20 -2.15 -3.37 -9.66
N LEU A 21 -2.15 -2.92 -8.41
CA LEU A 21 -1.46 -1.71 -7.98
C LEU A 21 0.01 -2.01 -7.67
N SER A 22 0.90 -1.22 -8.26
CA SER A 22 2.31 -1.23 -7.91
C SER A 22 2.56 -0.66 -6.51
N PRO A 23 3.70 -0.98 -5.86
CA PRO A 23 4.10 -0.34 -4.60
C PRO A 23 4.08 1.19 -4.65
N LYS A 24 4.47 1.79 -5.78
CA LYS A 24 4.47 3.23 -5.98
C LYS A 24 3.07 3.84 -6.07
N GLU A 25 2.14 3.18 -6.75
CA GLU A 25 0.73 3.60 -6.76
C GLU A 25 0.14 3.49 -5.35
N LEU A 26 0.38 2.37 -4.69
CA LEU A 26 -0.05 2.09 -3.33
C LEU A 26 0.50 3.10 -2.33
N GLN A 27 1.76 3.52 -2.43
CA GLN A 27 2.38 4.51 -1.53
C GLN A 27 1.63 5.84 -1.54
N ASN A 28 1.09 6.24 -2.69
CA ASN A 28 0.42 7.53 -2.86
C ASN A 28 -1.07 7.50 -2.47
N MET A 29 -1.59 6.35 -2.02
CA MET A 29 -3.00 6.18 -1.65
C MET A 29 -3.21 6.22 -0.15
N THR A 30 -4.30 6.84 0.27
CA THR A 30 -4.84 6.76 1.63
C THR A 30 -5.34 5.36 1.95
N LEU A 31 -5.58 5.09 3.23
CA LEU A 31 -6.12 3.80 3.66
C LEU A 31 -7.50 3.52 3.06
N ASP A 32 -8.36 4.55 2.98
CA ASP A 32 -9.70 4.41 2.42
C ASP A 32 -9.69 4.22 0.90
N GLU A 33 -8.76 4.86 0.19
CA GLU A 33 -8.54 4.58 -1.23
C GLU A 33 -8.04 3.15 -1.46
N ILE A 34 -7.18 2.62 -0.59
CA ILE A 34 -6.75 1.22 -0.71
C ILE A 34 -7.94 0.29 -0.46
N LYS A 35 -8.73 0.55 0.59
CA LYS A 35 -9.95 -0.23 0.89
C LYS A 35 -10.94 -0.22 -0.28
N SER A 36 -11.10 0.90 -0.98
CA SER A 36 -12.03 1.00 -2.12
C SER A 36 -11.57 0.25 -3.37
N THR A 37 -10.30 -0.15 -3.46
CA THR A 37 -9.77 -1.01 -4.54
C THR A 37 -9.90 -2.51 -4.27
N ILE A 38 -10.41 -2.90 -3.10
CA ILE A 38 -10.65 -4.30 -2.76
C ILE A 38 -11.95 -4.77 -3.45
N PRO A 39 -11.92 -5.80 -4.31
CA PRO A 39 -13.14 -6.29 -4.95
C PRO A 39 -14.09 -6.94 -3.94
N ASP A 40 -15.40 -6.89 -4.18
CA ASP A 40 -16.37 -7.60 -3.34
C ASP A 40 -16.22 -9.14 -3.45
N ASN A 41 -16.53 -9.86 -2.36
CA ASN A 41 -16.54 -11.34 -2.30
C ASN A 41 -15.23 -12.03 -2.76
N SER A 42 -14.09 -11.39 -2.52
CA SER A 42 -12.80 -11.69 -3.16
C SER A 42 -11.77 -12.40 -2.27
N GLY A 43 -12.18 -12.85 -1.08
CA GLY A 43 -11.29 -13.49 -0.10
C GLY A 43 -10.31 -12.51 0.58
N TRP A 44 -10.48 -11.22 0.33
CA TRP A 44 -9.73 -10.16 1.01
C TRP A 44 -10.29 -9.91 2.41
N ALA A 45 -9.40 -9.65 3.36
CA ALA A 45 -9.72 -9.38 4.74
C ALA A 45 -8.88 -8.23 5.29
N PHE A 46 -9.50 -7.42 6.14
CA PHE A 46 -8.92 -6.24 6.74
C PHE A 46 -8.88 -6.38 8.26
N TYR A 47 -7.73 -6.11 8.87
CA TYR A 47 -7.55 -6.15 10.31
C TYR A 47 -6.86 -4.88 10.77
N GLU A 48 -7.45 -4.19 11.73
CA GLU A 48 -6.89 -3.00 12.34
C GLU A 48 -6.90 -3.14 13.86
N HIS A 49 -5.74 -3.00 14.47
CA HIS A 49 -5.59 -3.13 15.92
C HIS A 49 -4.33 -2.41 16.40
N ASN A 50 -4.46 -1.52 17.38
CA ASN A 50 -3.35 -0.80 18.02
C ASN A 50 -2.38 -0.10 17.02
N GLY A 51 -2.92 0.53 15.98
CA GLY A 51 -2.13 1.22 14.96
C GLY A 51 -1.47 0.33 13.91
N PHE A 52 -1.68 -1.00 13.99
CA PHE A 52 -1.33 -1.93 12.93
C PHE A 52 -2.53 -2.13 12.01
N VAL A 53 -2.26 -2.15 10.70
CA VAL A 53 -3.24 -2.50 9.68
C VAL A 53 -2.70 -3.64 8.83
N HIS A 54 -3.42 -4.76 8.76
CA HIS A 54 -3.09 -5.88 7.88
C HIS A 54 -4.19 -6.07 6.84
N ILE A 55 -3.79 -6.04 5.58
CA ILE A 55 -4.65 -6.37 4.44
C ILE A 55 -4.18 -7.70 3.89
N LYS A 56 -5.05 -8.70 3.98
CA LYS A 56 -4.76 -10.09 3.62
C LYS A 56 -5.62 -10.53 2.45
N LYS A 57 -5.07 -11.38 1.58
CA LYS A 57 -5.83 -12.12 0.57
C LYS A 57 -5.76 -13.61 0.91
N ASN A 58 -6.91 -14.24 1.12
CA ASN A 58 -7.00 -15.66 1.51
C ASN A 58 -6.11 -16.02 2.71
N GLY A 59 -6.05 -15.14 3.72
CA GLY A 59 -5.25 -15.32 4.94
C GLY A 59 -3.76 -14.95 4.83
N VAL A 60 -3.27 -14.59 3.63
CA VAL A 60 -1.87 -14.21 3.39
C VAL A 60 -1.73 -12.69 3.39
N ASP A 61 -0.74 -12.16 4.13
CA ASP A 61 -0.44 -10.72 4.15
C ASP A 61 0.00 -10.23 2.77
N LYS A 62 -0.64 -9.13 2.34
CA LYS A 62 -0.32 -8.42 1.09
C LYS A 62 0.15 -7.01 1.35
N ILE A 63 -0.50 -6.34 2.29
CA ILE A 63 -0.08 -5.02 2.76
C ILE A 63 -0.11 -5.04 4.28
N LYS A 64 0.95 -4.54 4.91
CA LYS A 64 0.99 -4.23 6.33
C LYS A 64 1.30 -2.75 6.48
N LEU A 65 0.53 -2.02 7.26
CA LEU A 65 0.87 -0.68 7.73
C LEU A 65 1.23 -0.83 9.21
N ASP A 66 2.48 -0.53 9.51
CA ASP A 66 3.07 -0.73 10.82
C ASP A 66 3.48 0.64 11.40
N PRO A 67 3.37 0.82 12.72
CA PRO A 67 4.01 1.93 13.42
C PRO A 67 5.55 1.83 13.29
N PRO A 68 6.30 2.86 13.74
CA PRO A 68 7.75 2.78 13.87
C PRO A 68 8.22 1.50 14.57
N ASP A 69 9.34 0.94 14.12
CA ASP A 69 9.92 -0.28 14.65
C ASP A 69 11.45 -0.16 14.84
N LYS A 70 12.16 -1.29 14.94
CA LYS A 70 13.63 -1.29 15.12
C LYS A 70 14.40 -0.99 13.84
N VAL A 71 13.78 -1.11 12.66
CA VAL A 71 14.39 -0.86 11.36
C VAL A 71 14.16 0.59 10.94
N THR A 72 12.97 1.13 11.21
CA THR A 72 12.59 2.50 10.84
C THR A 72 11.91 3.22 11.99
N THR A 73 12.28 4.50 12.18
CA THR A 73 11.70 5.35 13.24
C THR A 73 10.43 6.08 12.81
N TYR A 74 9.84 5.69 11.68
CA TYR A 74 8.65 6.28 11.08
C TYR A 74 7.61 5.19 10.76
N PRO A 75 6.30 5.51 10.73
CA PRO A 75 5.30 4.55 10.28
C PRO A 75 5.59 4.13 8.84
N HIS A 76 5.49 2.84 8.56
CA HIS A 76 5.89 2.30 7.28
C HIS A 76 4.91 1.26 6.78
N ARG A 77 5.07 0.92 5.51
CA ARG A 77 4.30 -0.10 4.83
C ARG A 77 5.22 -1.22 4.35
N HIS A 78 4.81 -2.46 4.57
CA HIS A 78 5.30 -3.61 3.82
C HIS A 78 4.31 -3.99 2.73
N ILE A 79 4.82 -4.29 1.53
CA ILE A 79 4.02 -4.79 0.40
C ILE A 79 4.62 -6.14 -0.02
N TYR A 80 3.76 -7.12 -0.25
CA TYR A 80 4.16 -8.47 -0.61
C TYR A 80 3.58 -8.91 -1.95
N ASP A 81 4.39 -9.63 -2.73
CA ASP A 81 3.93 -10.30 -3.94
C ASP A 81 3.07 -11.55 -3.61
N GLU A 82 2.71 -12.33 -4.64
CA GLU A 82 1.97 -13.59 -4.49
C GLU A 82 2.73 -14.69 -3.77
N ASN A 83 4.06 -14.65 -3.82
CA ASN A 83 4.94 -15.62 -3.19
C ASN A 83 5.36 -15.24 -1.77
N ARG A 84 4.85 -14.12 -1.23
CA ARG A 84 5.19 -13.55 0.09
C ARG A 84 6.60 -12.98 0.17
N ASN A 85 7.14 -12.54 -0.96
CA ASN A 85 8.37 -11.76 -1.01
C ASN A 85 8.08 -10.31 -0.68
N LEU A 86 8.95 -9.68 0.11
CA LEU A 86 8.85 -8.25 0.42
C LEU A 86 9.31 -7.45 -0.79
N LEU A 87 8.54 -6.42 -1.16
CA LEU A 87 8.86 -5.54 -2.27
C LEU A 87 9.35 -4.18 -1.77
N ASN A 88 10.30 -3.58 -2.50
CA ASN A 88 10.64 -2.16 -2.37
C ASN A 88 9.65 -1.28 -3.17
N ILE A 89 9.89 0.04 -3.19
CA ILE A 89 9.01 1.00 -3.85
C ILE A 89 8.91 0.82 -5.37
N ASP A 90 9.94 0.24 -5.99
CA ASP A 90 10.00 -0.02 -7.43
C ASP A 90 9.39 -1.39 -7.81
N GLY A 91 8.94 -2.18 -6.82
CA GLY A 91 8.39 -3.52 -7.05
C GLY A 91 9.42 -4.63 -7.12
N GLU A 92 10.68 -4.35 -6.76
CA GLU A 92 11.74 -5.35 -6.73
C GLU A 92 11.73 -6.11 -5.41
N ILE A 93 12.06 -7.41 -5.47
CA ILE A 93 12.15 -8.26 -4.28
C ILE A 93 13.38 -7.86 -3.46
N VAL A 94 13.15 -7.58 -2.17
CA VAL A 94 14.19 -7.27 -1.20
C VAL A 94 14.15 -8.21 -0.01
N GLY A 95 15.24 -8.24 0.76
CA GLY A 95 15.30 -9.03 1.99
C GLY A 95 14.28 -8.56 3.03
N ARG A 96 13.73 -9.46 3.83
CA ARG A 96 12.71 -9.11 4.85
C ARG A 96 13.13 -8.07 5.88
N LYS A 97 14.44 -7.92 6.11
CA LYS A 97 15.03 -6.94 7.04
C LYS A 97 15.63 -5.73 6.31
N ASP A 98 15.46 -5.67 5.00
CA ASP A 98 15.99 -4.59 4.18
C ASP A 98 15.17 -3.31 4.43
N PRO A 99 15.80 -2.19 4.81
CA PRO A 99 15.12 -0.90 4.94
C PRO A 99 14.39 -0.46 3.66
N ALA A 100 14.85 -0.87 2.47
CA ALA A 100 14.18 -0.55 1.20
C ALA A 100 12.74 -1.09 1.10
N GLY A 101 12.44 -2.16 1.84
CA GLY A 101 11.08 -2.70 1.95
C GLY A 101 10.21 -2.02 3.01
N HIS A 102 10.77 -1.08 3.78
CA HIS A 102 10.05 -0.28 4.79
C HIS A 102 9.65 1.07 4.17
N ILE A 103 8.68 0.98 3.25
CA ILE A 103 8.23 2.13 2.46
C ILE A 103 7.56 3.13 3.40
N PRO A 104 7.99 4.41 3.43
CA PRO A 104 7.39 5.42 4.30
C PRO A 104 5.87 5.48 4.13
N TRP A 105 5.17 5.43 5.25
CA TRP A 105 3.74 5.63 5.33
C TRP A 105 3.49 6.93 6.08
N ASN A 106 3.12 7.96 5.33
CA ASN A 106 2.80 9.28 5.91
C ASN A 106 1.46 9.31 6.65
N ASN A 107 0.92 8.12 6.99
CA ASN A 107 -0.11 7.93 7.99
C ASN A 107 -1.53 8.38 7.62
N GLY A 108 -2.04 8.11 6.42
CA GLY A 108 -3.44 8.43 6.06
C GLY A 108 -3.87 9.81 6.59
N GLY A 109 -3.00 10.81 6.37
CA GLY A 109 -2.89 12.01 7.21
C GLY A 109 -4.23 12.66 7.52
N SER A 110 -4.39 13.01 8.79
CA SER A 110 -5.48 13.77 9.39
C SER A 110 -6.01 14.92 8.52
#